data_AF-A0A2M9Q6W7-F1
#
_entry.id   AF-A0A2M9Q6W7-F1
#
_cell.length_a   1.000
_cell.length_b   1.000
_cell.length_c   1.000
_cell.angle_alpha   90.00
_cell.angle_beta   90.00
_cell.angle_gamma   90.00
#
_symmetry.space_group_name_H-M   'P 1'
#
loop_
_entity.id
_entity.type
_entity.pdbx_description
1 polymer ?
#
loop_
_entity_poly.entity_id
_entity_poly.type
_entity_poly.pdbx_seq_one_letter_code
_entity_poly.pdbx_strand_id
1 'polypeptide(L)'
;MIYEKRFYKAYLVPDTEKARLMRELKGHEAKVTTIILLAQNDGYLTQEQVAQLVGVTRMTLYRWRHYDYVYQYELERQYDLMSEHYSREFRRSSRRKLSAESIMSDYDNVMMMMGLT
;
A
#
# COMPACT_ATOMS: atom_id res chain seq x y z
N MET A 1 -5.18 16.36 11.82
CA MET A 1 -4.55 16.02 10.53
C MET A 1 -5.56 15.18 9.76
N ILE A 2 -6.27 15.77 8.82
CA ILE A 2 -7.31 15.09 8.04
C ILE A 2 -6.56 14.19 7.06
N TYR A 3 -6.60 12.87 7.28
CA TYR A 3 -6.01 11.89 6.39
C TYR A 3 -6.68 12.03 5.03
N GLU A 4 -5.97 12.64 4.09
CA GLU A 4 -6.42 12.81 2.71
C GLU A 4 -6.92 11.46 2.17
N LYS A 5 -8.15 11.50 1.66
CA LYS A 5 -8.77 10.45 0.84
C LYS A 5 -7.70 9.85 -0.09
N ARG A 6 -7.54 8.53 -0.09
CA ARG A 6 -6.64 7.77 -0.98
C ARG A 6 -6.79 8.25 -2.43
N PHE A 7 -5.92 9.14 -2.89
CA PHE A 7 -5.85 9.54 -4.30
C PHE A 7 -5.17 8.46 -5.16
N TYR A 8 -4.59 7.43 -4.53
CA TYR A 8 -3.85 6.35 -5.17
C TYR A 8 -4.56 5.01 -5.00
N LYS A 9 -4.43 4.14 -6.00
CA LYS A 9 -4.96 2.77 -5.93
C LYS A 9 -4.40 2.07 -4.69
N ALA A 10 -5.26 1.41 -3.92
CA ALA A 10 -4.84 0.71 -2.71
C ALA A 10 -3.85 -0.42 -3.03
N TYR A 11 -2.88 -0.65 -2.14
CA TYR A 11 -2.03 -1.83 -2.18
C TYR A 11 -2.84 -3.07 -1.79
N LEU A 12 -2.85 -4.07 -2.67
CA LEU A 12 -3.48 -5.36 -2.43
C LEU A 12 -2.45 -6.46 -2.60
N VAL A 13 -2.30 -7.31 -1.58
CA VAL A 13 -1.42 -8.47 -1.65
C VAL A 13 -2.08 -9.51 -2.57
N PRO A 14 -1.47 -9.89 -3.70
CA PRO A 14 -2.07 -10.84 -4.64
C PRO A 14 -2.06 -12.26 -4.07
N ASP A 15 -2.98 -13.12 -4.54
CA ASP A 15 -3.13 -14.48 -3.98
C ASP A 15 -1.88 -15.36 -4.16
N THR A 16 -1.12 -15.14 -5.23
CA THR A 16 0.19 -15.78 -5.44
C THR A 16 1.18 -15.44 -4.31
N GLU A 17 1.15 -14.20 -3.83
CA GLU A 17 2.00 -13.75 -2.73
C GLU A 17 1.48 -14.26 -1.39
N LYS A 18 0.16 -14.33 -1.19
CA LYS A 18 -0.42 -14.99 0.00
C LYS A 18 -0.02 -16.46 0.08
N ALA A 19 -0.05 -17.18 -1.04
CA ALA A 19 0.37 -18.58 -1.11
C ALA A 19 1.88 -18.72 -0.83
N ARG A 20 2.71 -17.77 -1.25
CA ARG A 20 4.13 -17.72 -0.90
C ARG A 20 4.31 -17.52 0.61
N LEU A 21 3.65 -16.52 1.20
CA LEU A 21 3.71 -16.26 2.65
C LEU A 21 3.25 -17.47 3.47
N MET A 22 2.20 -18.17 3.04
CA MET A 22 1.75 -19.41 3.67
C MET A 22 2.84 -20.48 3.69
N ARG A 23 3.67 -20.60 2.64
CA ARG A 23 4.78 -21.55 2.61
C ARG A 23 5.93 -21.12 3.52
N GLU A 24 6.36 -19.86 3.43
CA GLU A 24 7.48 -19.33 4.24
C GLU A 24 7.17 -19.38 5.73
N LEU A 25 5.92 -19.09 6.09
CA LEU A 25 5.44 -19.13 7.48
C LEU A 25 4.90 -20.50 7.88
N LYS A 26 5.24 -21.57 7.14
CA LYS A 26 4.93 -22.97 7.48
C LYS A 26 3.45 -23.23 7.78
N GLY A 27 2.56 -22.55 7.06
CA GLY A 27 1.11 -22.67 7.21
C GLY A 27 0.52 -21.88 8.40
N HIS A 28 1.30 -21.02 9.07
CA HIS A 28 0.78 -20.18 10.15
C HIS A 28 -0.11 -19.04 9.62
N GLU A 29 -1.38 -19.36 9.37
CA GLU A 29 -2.38 -18.45 8.80
C GLU A 29 -2.49 -17.12 9.59
N ALA A 30 -2.50 -17.17 10.92
CA ALA A 30 -2.58 -15.96 11.74
C ALA A 30 -1.44 -14.97 11.47
N LYS A 31 -0.21 -15.47 11.27
CA LYS A 31 0.95 -14.64 10.92
C LYS A 31 0.79 -14.04 9.53
N VAL A 32 0.37 -14.84 8.57
CA VAL A 32 0.14 -14.40 7.18
C VAL A 32 -0.92 -13.30 7.14
N THR A 33 -2.07 -13.53 7.78
CA THR A 33 -3.16 -12.55 7.87
C THR A 33 -2.71 -11.26 8.54
N THR A 34 -1.89 -11.36 9.60
CA THR A 34 -1.34 -10.18 10.27
C THR A 34 -0.46 -9.34 9.33
N ILE A 35 0.47 -9.98 8.61
CA ILE A 35 1.36 -9.31 7.65
C ILE A 35 0.54 -8.60 6.56
N ILE A 36 -0.47 -9.29 6.02
CA ILE A 36 -1.36 -8.76 5.00
C ILE A 36 -2.14 -7.54 5.52
N LEU A 37 -2.75 -7.65 6.70
CA LEU A 37 -3.52 -6.55 7.31
C LEU A 37 -2.65 -5.33 7.57
N LEU A 38 -1.44 -5.52 8.10
CA LEU A 38 -0.51 -4.44 8.39
C LEU A 38 -0.02 -3.74 7.11
N ALA A 39 0.34 -4.49 6.08
CA ALA A 39 0.84 -3.90 4.82
C ALA A 39 -0.27 -3.22 4.00
N GLN A 40 -1.48 -3.75 3.98
CA GLN A 40 -2.59 -3.15 3.22
C GLN A 40 -3.22 -1.93 3.91
N ASN A 41 -3.02 -1.81 5.22
CA ASN A 41 -3.61 -0.77 6.07
C ASN A 41 -2.56 0.00 6.85
N ASP A 42 -1.38 0.20 6.25
CA ASP A 42 -0.30 0.93 6.91
C ASP A 42 -0.78 2.30 7.42
N GLY A 43 -0.57 2.55 8.72
CA GLY A 43 -1.04 3.73 9.43
C GLY A 43 -2.54 3.81 9.73
N TYR A 44 -3.38 2.89 9.24
CA TYR A 44 -4.84 2.91 9.45
C TYR A 44 -5.33 1.95 10.53
N LEU A 45 -4.68 0.79 10.68
CA LEU A 45 -5.01 -0.15 11.76
C LEU A 45 -3.97 -0.07 12.86
N THR A 46 -4.44 0.05 14.10
CA THR A 46 -3.58 -0.10 15.27
C THR A 46 -3.20 -1.57 15.48
N GLN A 47 -2.10 -1.83 16.17
CA GLN A 47 -1.70 -3.20 16.53
C GLN A 47 -2.79 -3.94 17.33
N GLU A 48 -3.55 -3.22 18.15
CA GLU A 48 -4.65 -3.78 18.93
C GLU A 48 -5.79 -4.28 18.03
N GLN A 49 -6.20 -3.46 17.05
CA GLN A 49 -7.24 -3.85 16.09
C GLN A 49 -6.80 -5.04 15.24
N VAL A 50 -5.54 -5.07 14.80
CA VAL A 50 -5.00 -6.21 14.05
C VAL A 50 -5.02 -7.48 14.91
N ALA A 51 -4.60 -7.39 16.18
CA ALA A 51 -4.61 -8.53 17.10
C ALA A 51 -6.02 -9.10 17.27
N GLN A 52 -7.02 -8.23 17.44
CA GLN A 52 -8.43 -8.60 17.57
C GLN A 52 -8.97 -9.27 16.29
N LEU A 53 -8.69 -8.71 15.11
CA LEU A 53 -9.12 -9.27 13.83
C LEU A 53 -8.55 -10.67 13.56
N VAL A 54 -7.32 -10.91 14.03
CA VAL A 54 -6.61 -12.19 13.83
C VAL A 54 -6.91 -13.19 14.96
N GLY A 55 -7.53 -12.76 16.07
CA GLY A 55 -7.82 -13.61 17.22
C GLY A 55 -6.59 -13.95 18.07
N VAL A 56 -5.63 -13.03 18.15
CA VAL A 56 -4.41 -13.18 18.98
C VAL A 56 -4.26 -12.02 19.95
N THR A 57 -3.36 -12.16 20.92
CA THR A 57 -3.05 -11.05 21.85
C THR A 57 -2.07 -10.07 21.23
N ARG A 58 -2.11 -8.81 21.66
CA ARG A 58 -1.08 -7.81 21.29
C ARG A 58 0.33 -8.26 21.66
N MET A 59 0.49 -8.98 22.77
CA MET A 59 1.78 -9.56 23.18
C MET A 59 2.27 -10.63 22.20
N THR A 60 1.38 -11.41 21.61
CA THR A 60 1.71 -12.39 20.58
C THR A 60 2.26 -11.69 19.33
N LEU A 61 1.62 -10.61 18.88
CA LEU A 61 2.13 -9.81 17.76
C LEU A 61 3.51 -9.21 18.06
N TYR A 62 3.68 -8.65 19.26
CA TYR A 62 4.97 -8.14 19.71
C TYR A 62 6.06 -9.23 19.63
N ARG A 63 5.77 -10.44 20.12
CA ARG A 63 6.73 -11.54 20.10
C ARG A 63 7.09 -11.97 18.69
N TRP A 64 6.13 -12.08 17.78
CA TRP A 64 6.43 -12.40 16.38
C TRP A 64 7.33 -11.34 15.75
N ARG A 65 7.04 -10.06 15.97
CA ARG A 65 7.84 -8.97 15.39
C ARG A 65 9.29 -8.92 15.91
N HIS A 66 9.53 -9.33 17.16
CA HIS A 66 10.86 -9.18 17.78
C HIS A 66 11.66 -10.47 17.88
N TYR A 67 11.01 -11.64 17.81
CA TYR A 67 11.67 -12.94 18.03
C TYR A 67 11.47 -13.94 16.89
N ASP A 68 10.60 -13.65 15.91
CA ASP A 68 10.44 -14.48 14.73
C ASP A 68 11.03 -13.76 13.51
N TYR A 69 12.27 -14.14 13.16
CA TYR A 69 13.01 -13.54 12.06
C TYR A 69 12.32 -13.70 10.70
N VAL A 70 11.64 -14.83 10.45
CA VAL A 70 10.93 -15.05 9.19
C VAL A 70 9.73 -14.12 9.12
N TYR A 71 8.97 -14.02 10.21
CA TYR A 71 7.86 -13.09 10.31
C TYR A 71 8.30 -11.63 10.10
N GLN A 72 9.38 -11.21 10.78
CA GLN A 72 9.89 -9.85 10.66
C GLN A 72 10.34 -9.55 9.23
N TYR A 73 11.15 -10.41 8.63
CA TYR A 73 11.63 -10.27 7.26
C TYR A 73 10.47 -10.14 6.27
N GLU A 74 9.46 -11.01 6.40
CA GLU A 74 8.32 -11.01 5.48
C GLU A 74 7.43 -9.77 5.66
N LEU A 75 7.27 -9.29 6.89
CA LEU A 75 6.57 -8.05 7.17
C LEU A 75 7.27 -6.84 6.53
N GLU A 76 8.59 -6.72 6.72
CA GLU A 76 9.40 -5.64 6.12
C GLU A 76 9.34 -5.69 4.59
N ARG A 77 9.46 -6.89 4.01
CA ARG A 77 9.34 -7.07 2.56
C ARG A 77 7.97 -6.62 2.03
N GLN A 78 6.87 -6.87 2.74
CA GLN A 78 5.56 -6.36 2.32
C GLN A 78 5.46 -4.84 2.40
N TYR A 79 6.08 -4.22 3.40
CA TYR A 79 6.15 -2.75 3.48
C TYR A 79 6.94 -2.16 2.31
N ASP A 80 8.04 -2.78 1.90
CA ASP A 80 8.81 -2.35 0.74
C ASP A 80 7.97 -2.43 -0.55
N LEU A 81 7.26 -3.54 -0.76
CA LEU A 81 6.37 -3.72 -1.92
C LEU A 81 5.22 -2.70 -1.92
N MET A 82 4.64 -2.43 -0.75
CA MET A 82 3.61 -1.41 -0.57
C MET A 82 4.17 0.00 -0.89
N SER A 83 5.34 0.34 -0.37
CA SER A 83 6.01 1.62 -0.62
C SER A 83 6.32 1.82 -2.11
N GLU A 84 6.80 0.76 -2.77
CA GLU A 84 7.07 0.78 -4.20
C GLU A 84 5.77 0.94 -5.02
N HIS A 85 4.69 0.27 -4.62
CA HIS A 85 3.37 0.42 -5.24
C HIS A 85 2.89 1.87 -5.17
N TYR A 86 2.91 2.50 -3.99
CA TYR A 86 2.49 3.89 -3.85
C TYR A 86 3.42 4.86 -4.58
N SER A 87 4.73 4.60 -4.61
CA SER A 87 5.69 5.37 -5.41
C SER A 87 5.36 5.29 -6.91
N ARG A 88 4.98 4.12 -7.41
CA ARG A 88 4.55 3.93 -8.81
C ARG A 88 3.25 4.67 -9.09
N GLU A 89 2.27 4.59 -8.21
CA GLU A 89 0.98 5.28 -8.36
C GLU A 89 1.14 6.81 -8.30
N PHE A 90 2.01 7.31 -7.41
CA PHE A 90 2.39 8.73 -7.36
C PHE A 90 2.97 9.19 -8.70
N ARG A 91 4.00 8.50 -9.21
CA ARG A 91 4.64 8.83 -10.50
C ARG A 91 3.65 8.81 -11.67
N ARG A 92 2.71 7.85 -11.68
CA ARG A 92 1.65 7.79 -12.70
C ARG A 92 0.71 8.99 -12.62
N SER A 93 0.29 9.37 -11.42
CA SER A 93 -0.57 10.53 -11.19
C SER A 93 0.12 11.83 -11.62
N SER A 94 1.37 12.03 -11.21
CA SER A 94 2.16 13.21 -11.59
C SER A 94 2.34 13.33 -13.10
N ARG A 95 2.62 12.21 -13.80
CA ARG A 95 2.71 12.19 -15.27
C ARG A 95 1.40 12.58 -15.95
N ARG A 96 0.25 12.12 -15.43
CA ARG A 96 -1.06 12.49 -15.97
C ARG A 96 -1.36 13.97 -15.79
N LYS A 97 -1.01 14.56 -14.65
CA LYS A 97 -1.18 16.01 -14.40
C LYS A 97 -0.37 16.84 -15.40
N LEU A 98 0.92 16.52 -15.56
CA LEU A 98 1.78 17.19 -16.52
C LEU A 98 1.26 17.05 -17.97
N SER A 99 0.75 15.88 -18.35
CA SER A 99 0.13 15.68 -19.66
C SER A 99 -1.14 16.51 -19.85
N ALA A 100 -1.99 16.62 -18.83
CA ALA A 100 -3.22 17.41 -18.89
C ALA A 100 -2.92 18.91 -18.99
N GLU A 101 -1.95 19.40 -18.22
CA GLU A 101 -1.48 20.80 -18.28
C GLU A 101 -0.90 21.14 -19.67
N SER A 102 -0.12 20.23 -20.26
CA SER A 102 0.39 20.41 -21.63
C SER A 102 -0.73 20.49 -22.66
N ILE A 103 -1.72 19.59 -22.59
CA ILE A 103 -2.86 19.59 -23.53
C ILE A 103 -3.71 20.86 -23.38
N MET A 104 -3.94 21.31 -22.14
CA MET A 104 -4.69 22.54 -21.89
C MET A 104 -3.93 23.77 -22.41
N SER A 105 -2.61 23.85 -22.18
CA SER A 105 -1.80 24.93 -22.72
C SER A 105 -1.79 24.96 -24.25
N ASP A 106 -1.75 23.79 -24.90
CA ASP A 106 -1.82 23.70 -26.37
C ASP A 106 -3.20 24.11 -26.89
N TYR A 107 -4.28 23.74 -26.19
CA TYR A 107 -5.64 24.16 -26.52
C TYR A 107 -5.82 25.68 -26.38
N ASP A 108 -5.37 26.28 -25.28
CA ASP A 108 -5.46 27.73 -25.06
C ASP A 108 -4.69 28.51 -26.13
N ASN A 109 -3.52 28.01 -26.55
CA ASN A 109 -2.74 28.59 -27.64
C ASN A 109 -3.48 28.51 -28.99
N VAL A 110 -4.11 27.39 -29.30
CA VAL A 110 -4.91 27.23 -30.53
C VAL A 110 -6.14 28.13 -30.52
N MET A 111 -6.84 28.23 -29.38
CA MET A 111 -8.01 29.09 -29.22
C MET A 111 -7.65 30.57 -29.38
N MET A 112 -6.52 31.01 -28.80
CA MET A 112 -5.97 32.36 -29.04
C MET A 112 -5.62 32.60 -30.51
N MET A 113 -4.99 31.65 -31.21
CA MET A 113 -4.68 31.78 -32.64
C MET A 113 -5.93 31.87 -33.53
N MET A 114 -7.01 31.22 -33.13
CA MET A 114 -8.30 31.25 -33.82
C MET A 114 -9.14 32.51 -33.48
N GLY A 115 -8.65 33.38 -32.58
CA GLY A 115 -9.38 34.56 -32.12
C GLY A 115 -10.62 34.22 -31.27
N LEU A 116 -10.65 33.01 -30.70
CA LEU A 116 -11.73 32.51 -29.85
C LEU A 116 -11.26 32.58 -28.40
N THR A 117 -11.46 33.72 -27.74
CA THR A 117 -11.21 33.92 -26.30
C THR A 117 -12.46 34.39 -25.61
#